data_AF-A0A3B8XYM2-F1
#
_entry.id   AF-A0A3B8XYM2-F1
#
_cell.length_a   1.000
_cell.length_b   1.000
_cell.length_c   1.000
_cell.angle_alpha   90.00
_cell.angle_beta   90.00
_cell.angle_gamma   90.00
#
_symmetry.space_group_name_H-M   'P 1'
#
loop_
_entity.id
_entity.type
_entity.pdbx_description
1 polymer ?
#
loop_
_entity_poly.entity_id
_entity_poly.type
_entity_poly.pdbx_seq_one_letter_code
_entity_poly.pdbx_strand_id
1 'polypeptide(L)'
;MYLAIYITSEAIKFGVFNLKKKVDKGRYEPDYRNQYTLEKDLKVQVQDTLRKFLTAYAGSFESSDTDQPEDDKTLLDNQIQCTVIAGGGKPKDDTLTITHVGSTIEIKKKDISATLTDKGHQGDVYLLNDFQSLAYGILFVDENGFPTSDFQPVSGSYTDLGQIKDDRINRIPDYKEDRKLDLKKSLVIGPDAGLGIAAVPYGVEWEGLPYVEASEGGHCTFSPEWVDAVNLVQYIQKIQSNEDFLSHRGIQEIYNYFLYLEENAPNFERNYKDIISMAFSGNNNPAVNTVRFICEGMGALCGNMSNIFKCNDSIFLWSETLTEIKLSFLSHHFNKRFSARPKHGEDIAKIPVFLITNRDFPLYGCIYYGQSQTKKKDSSKTTETQDDQQNTTNTVSSPETGQSEGQTNQGST
;
A
#
# COMPACT_ATOMS: atom_id res chain seq x y z
N MET A 1 6.77 9.60 -18.51
CA MET A 1 6.64 9.94 -17.07
C MET A 1 5.51 9.12 -16.43
N TYR A 2 5.57 8.87 -15.12
CA TYR A 2 4.50 8.20 -14.36
C TYR A 2 3.94 9.13 -13.29
N LEU A 3 2.63 9.26 -13.20
CA LEU A 3 1.95 10.04 -12.16
C LEU A 3 1.35 9.12 -11.11
N ALA A 4 1.81 9.24 -9.87
CA ALA A 4 1.21 8.63 -8.70
C ALA A 4 0.32 9.62 -7.97
N ILE A 5 -0.89 9.21 -7.64
CA ILE A 5 -1.82 9.97 -6.81
C ILE A 5 -2.22 9.09 -5.62
N TYR A 6 -2.02 9.56 -4.40
CA TYR A 6 -2.45 8.88 -3.19
C TYR A 6 -3.43 9.74 -2.40
N ILE A 7 -4.61 9.22 -2.15
CA ILE A 7 -5.73 9.95 -1.55
C ILE A 7 -6.07 9.32 -0.20
N THR A 8 -6.02 10.14 0.83
CA THR A 8 -6.42 9.79 2.19
C THR A 8 -7.69 10.56 2.56
N SER A 9 -8.20 10.36 3.77
CA SER A 9 -9.24 11.22 4.30
C SER A 9 -8.78 12.66 4.56
N GLU A 10 -7.48 12.96 4.67
CA GLU A 10 -7.01 14.29 5.08
C GLU A 10 -6.20 15.03 3.99
N ALA A 11 -5.56 14.30 3.08
CA ALA A 11 -4.76 14.88 2.02
C ALA A 11 -4.81 14.09 0.69
N ILE A 12 -4.54 14.80 -0.41
CA ILE A 12 -4.15 14.23 -1.70
C ILE A 12 -2.66 14.49 -1.92
N LYS A 13 -1.91 13.43 -2.22
CA LYS A 13 -0.49 13.49 -2.56
C LYS A 13 -0.30 13.16 -4.02
N PHE A 14 0.56 13.93 -4.68
CA PHE A 14 0.94 13.74 -6.07
C PHE A 14 2.45 13.57 -6.17
N GLY A 15 2.89 12.66 -7.03
CA GLY A 15 4.28 12.52 -7.42
C GLY A 15 4.41 12.15 -8.89
N VAL A 16 5.19 12.91 -9.65
CA VAL A 16 5.57 12.56 -11.01
C VAL A 16 6.97 11.98 -11.01
N PHE A 17 7.16 10.84 -11.66
CA PHE A 17 8.41 10.09 -11.68
C PHE A 17 8.90 9.84 -13.11
N ASN A 18 10.16 10.18 -13.34
CA ASN A 18 10.91 9.82 -14.53
C ASN A 18 11.73 8.55 -14.27
N LEU A 19 11.14 7.41 -14.59
CA LEU A 19 11.77 6.11 -14.34
C LEU A 19 12.93 5.79 -15.32
N LYS A 20 13.18 6.63 -16.34
CA LYS A 20 14.37 6.55 -17.20
C LYS A 20 15.58 7.26 -16.59
N LYS A 21 15.36 8.28 -15.74
CA LYS A 21 16.45 8.88 -14.95
C LYS A 21 16.83 7.88 -13.86
N LYS A 22 17.94 7.16 -14.06
CA LYS A 22 18.58 6.44 -12.96
C LYS A 22 18.97 7.47 -11.91
N VAL A 23 18.32 7.46 -10.76
CA VAL A 23 18.68 8.37 -9.68
C VAL A 23 20.01 7.90 -9.09
N ASP A 24 21.05 8.72 -9.26
CA ASP A 24 22.27 8.60 -8.47
C ASP A 24 21.86 8.65 -6.98
N LYS A 25 22.22 7.61 -6.22
CA LYS A 25 21.88 7.37 -4.80
C LYS A 25 20.56 6.63 -4.51
N GLY A 26 19.86 6.13 -5.52
CA GLY A 26 18.83 5.10 -5.38
C GLY A 26 17.52 5.53 -4.71
N ARG A 27 17.37 6.78 -4.25
CA ARG A 27 16.08 7.28 -3.79
C ARG A 27 15.23 7.61 -5.00
N TYR A 28 14.13 6.89 -5.18
CA TYR A 28 13.12 7.25 -6.15
C TYR A 28 12.29 8.37 -5.54
N GLU A 29 12.87 9.57 -5.46
CA GLU A 29 12.10 10.76 -5.13
C GLU A 29 11.34 11.21 -6.40
N PRO A 30 10.10 11.70 -6.26
CA PRO A 30 9.39 12.26 -7.41
C PRO A 30 10.18 13.44 -7.99
N ASP A 31 10.29 13.54 -9.32
CA ASP A 31 10.84 14.71 -10.01
C ASP A 31 10.03 15.97 -9.68
N TYR A 32 8.71 15.80 -9.48
CA TYR A 32 7.82 16.86 -9.02
C TYR A 32 6.79 16.27 -8.06
N ARG A 33 6.63 16.89 -6.89
CA ARG A 33 5.66 16.47 -5.88
C ARG A 33 4.89 17.64 -5.31
N ASN A 34 3.64 17.37 -4.93
CA ASN A 34 2.84 18.32 -4.17
C ASN A 34 1.83 17.56 -3.30
N GLN A 35 1.44 18.18 -2.19
CA GLN A 35 0.40 17.68 -1.31
C GLN A 35 -0.61 18.80 -1.06
N TYR A 36 -1.88 18.44 -1.13
CA TYR A 36 -2.99 19.35 -0.85
C TYR A 36 -3.83 18.79 0.29
N THR A 37 -4.03 19.60 1.33
CA THR A 37 -4.96 19.29 2.41
C THR A 37 -6.39 19.37 1.90
N LEU A 38 -7.21 18.42 2.33
CA LEU A 38 -8.60 18.33 1.91
C LEU A 38 -9.50 19.12 2.87
N GLU A 39 -10.32 20.02 2.32
CA GLU A 39 -11.36 20.72 3.07
C GLU A 39 -12.68 19.92 3.04
N LYS A 40 -13.71 20.37 3.80
CA LYS A 40 -14.94 19.62 4.11
C LYS A 40 -15.72 19.00 2.91
N ASP A 41 -15.49 19.44 1.66
CA ASP A 41 -16.15 18.91 0.45
C ASP A 41 -15.16 18.32 -0.57
N LEU A 42 -14.80 17.05 -0.37
CA LEU A 42 -13.81 16.34 -1.20
C LEU A 42 -14.29 16.07 -2.66
N LYS A 43 -15.59 16.20 -2.94
CA LYS A 43 -16.22 15.89 -4.25
C LYS A 43 -15.79 16.83 -5.39
N VAL A 44 -15.55 18.11 -5.08
CA VAL A 44 -15.06 19.12 -6.05
C VAL A 44 -13.53 19.09 -6.13
N GLN A 45 -12.87 18.61 -5.08
CA GLN A 45 -11.44 18.84 -4.88
C GLN A 45 -10.54 17.97 -5.75
N VAL A 46 -10.84 16.70 -6.01
CA VAL A 46 -9.85 15.81 -6.68
C VAL A 46 -9.52 16.28 -8.09
N GLN A 47 -10.53 16.54 -8.94
CA GLN A 47 -10.28 17.00 -10.32
C GLN A 47 -9.66 18.40 -10.37
N ASP A 48 -10.18 19.34 -9.58
CA ASP A 48 -9.65 20.69 -9.56
C ASP A 48 -8.22 20.74 -9.00
N THR A 49 -7.92 19.91 -8.00
CA THR A 49 -6.57 19.76 -7.46
C THR A 49 -5.66 19.11 -8.49
N LEU A 50 -6.12 18.10 -9.23
CA LEU A 50 -5.37 17.52 -10.34
C LEU A 50 -5.10 18.57 -11.44
N ARG A 51 -6.09 19.38 -11.83
CA ARG A 51 -5.89 20.48 -12.81
C ARG A 51 -4.85 21.47 -12.33
N LYS A 52 -4.92 21.89 -11.06
CA LYS A 52 -3.95 22.79 -10.42
C LYS A 52 -2.56 22.17 -10.42
N PHE A 53 -2.44 20.91 -10.02
CA PHE A 53 -1.19 20.17 -10.01
C PHE A 53 -0.56 20.07 -11.40
N LEU A 54 -1.33 19.65 -12.42
CA LEU A 54 -0.83 19.50 -13.79
C LEU A 54 -0.41 20.85 -14.40
N THR A 55 -1.12 21.92 -14.07
CA THR A 55 -0.74 23.29 -14.50
C THR A 55 0.58 23.72 -13.86
N ALA A 56 0.75 23.46 -12.57
CA ALA A 56 1.99 23.78 -11.86
C ALA A 56 3.16 22.89 -12.30
N TYR A 57 2.91 21.62 -12.61
CA TYR A 57 3.88 20.70 -13.18
C TYR A 57 4.37 21.19 -14.55
N ALA A 58 3.47 21.59 -15.46
CA ALA A 58 3.85 22.14 -16.76
C ALA A 58 4.75 23.39 -16.62
N GLY A 59 4.35 24.34 -15.76
CA GLY A 59 5.13 25.55 -15.51
C GLY A 59 6.50 25.32 -14.84
N SER A 60 6.73 24.15 -14.23
CA SER A 60 8.04 23.84 -13.63
C SER A 60 9.15 23.67 -14.68
N PHE A 61 8.80 23.31 -15.93
CA PHE A 61 9.74 23.16 -17.04
C PHE A 61 9.98 24.47 -17.80
N GLU A 62 9.02 25.39 -17.79
CA GLU A 62 9.13 26.71 -18.44
C GLU A 62 10.11 27.64 -17.70
N SER A 63 10.45 27.33 -16.45
CA SER A 63 11.36 28.12 -15.61
C SER A 63 12.84 27.75 -15.71
N SER A 64 13.19 26.70 -16.46
CA SER A 64 14.55 26.12 -16.46
C SER A 64 15.43 26.39 -17.67
N ASP A 65 14.99 27.11 -18.72
CA ASP A 65 15.86 27.53 -19.82
C ASP A 65 15.33 28.79 -20.52
N THR A 66 15.99 29.94 -20.32
CA THR A 66 15.64 31.18 -21.04
C THR A 66 16.44 31.43 -22.32
N ASP A 67 17.13 30.45 -22.91
CA ASP A 67 17.93 30.70 -24.14
C ASP A 67 18.13 29.51 -25.11
N GLN A 68 17.28 28.47 -25.09
CA GLN A 68 17.30 27.41 -26.10
C GLN A 68 15.95 27.33 -26.84
N PRO A 69 15.92 27.21 -28.17
CA PRO A 69 14.66 27.04 -28.90
C PRO A 69 13.97 25.73 -28.46
N GLU A 70 12.67 25.81 -28.17
CA GLU A 70 11.82 24.68 -27.78
C GLU A 70 11.75 23.64 -28.93
N ASP A 71 12.55 22.58 -28.84
CA ASP A 71 12.41 21.44 -29.74
C ASP A 71 11.17 20.60 -29.34
N ASP A 72 10.36 20.15 -30.31
CA ASP A 72 9.21 19.25 -30.12
C ASP A 72 9.56 17.98 -29.29
N LYS A 73 10.84 17.58 -29.29
CA LYS A 73 11.36 16.46 -28.48
C LYS A 73 11.27 16.70 -26.96
N THR A 74 11.50 17.93 -26.48
CA THR A 74 11.43 18.25 -25.05
C THR A 74 9.98 18.24 -24.51
N LEU A 75 8.99 18.54 -25.35
CA LEU A 75 7.56 18.44 -25.01
C LEU A 75 7.10 16.96 -24.92
N LEU A 76 7.64 16.08 -25.76
CA LEU A 76 7.36 14.64 -25.75
C LEU A 76 7.94 13.91 -24.52
N ASP A 77 9.12 14.32 -24.05
CA ASP A 77 9.80 13.68 -22.90
C ASP A 77 9.09 13.91 -21.55
N ASN A 78 8.24 14.95 -21.46
CA ASN A 78 7.52 15.31 -20.24
C ASN A 78 6.08 14.75 -20.16
N GLN A 79 5.64 13.97 -21.16
CA GLN A 79 4.30 13.38 -21.16
C GLN A 79 4.14 12.29 -20.08
N ILE A 80 3.02 12.37 -19.37
CA ILE A 80 2.56 11.34 -18.42
C ILE A 80 1.94 10.20 -19.23
N GLN A 81 2.60 9.04 -19.20
CA GLN A 81 2.23 7.85 -19.96
C GLN A 81 1.38 6.88 -19.14
N CYS A 82 1.45 6.97 -17.82
CA CYS A 82 0.65 6.17 -16.92
C CYS A 82 0.37 6.96 -15.64
N THR A 83 -0.88 6.90 -15.19
CA THR A 83 -1.35 7.49 -13.94
C THR A 83 -1.97 6.39 -13.09
N VAL A 84 -1.53 6.28 -11.83
CA VAL A 84 -2.10 5.34 -10.87
C VAL A 84 -2.60 6.12 -9.66
N ILE A 85 -3.88 5.92 -9.33
CA ILE A 85 -4.54 6.52 -8.17
C ILE A 85 -4.82 5.44 -7.14
N ALA A 86 -4.41 5.68 -5.89
CA ALA A 86 -4.70 4.81 -4.76
C ALA A 86 -5.50 5.56 -3.67
N GLY A 87 -6.42 4.88 -3.01
CA GLY A 87 -7.18 5.43 -1.87
C GLY A 87 -7.96 4.40 -1.07
N GLY A 88 -8.56 4.85 0.04
CA GLY A 88 -9.20 4.03 1.10
C GLY A 88 -10.52 3.37 0.71
N GLY A 89 -10.53 2.58 -0.37
CA GLY A 89 -11.66 1.78 -0.81
C GLY A 89 -11.25 0.82 -1.93
N LYS A 90 -12.10 -0.18 -2.19
CA LYS A 90 -11.87 -1.13 -3.29
C LYS A 90 -12.42 -0.55 -4.59
N PRO A 91 -11.60 -0.39 -5.66
CA PRO A 91 -12.12 0.02 -6.96
C PRO A 91 -13.17 -0.96 -7.49
N LYS A 92 -14.26 -0.43 -8.05
CA LYS A 92 -15.33 -1.19 -8.70
C LYS A 92 -15.82 -0.42 -9.93
N ASP A 93 -16.00 -1.11 -11.06
CA ASP A 93 -16.54 -0.53 -12.30
C ASP A 93 -15.85 0.80 -12.68
N ASP A 94 -14.51 0.78 -12.76
CA ASP A 94 -13.66 1.95 -13.05
C ASP A 94 -13.86 3.16 -12.11
N THR A 95 -14.36 2.90 -10.90
CA THR A 95 -14.63 3.91 -9.88
C THR A 95 -13.97 3.54 -8.57
N LEU A 96 -13.22 4.47 -7.98
CA LEU A 96 -12.70 4.37 -6.63
C LEU A 96 -13.61 5.17 -5.70
N THR A 97 -14.19 4.48 -4.72
CA THR A 97 -15.10 5.10 -3.75
C THR A 97 -14.35 5.33 -2.44
N ILE A 98 -14.28 6.59 -2.02
CA ILE A 98 -13.59 7.00 -0.79
C ILE A 98 -14.62 7.51 0.20
N THR A 99 -14.58 6.97 1.41
CA THR A 99 -15.36 7.49 2.54
C THR A 99 -14.57 8.59 3.24
N HIS A 100 -15.17 9.77 3.37
CA HIS A 100 -14.61 10.93 4.04
C HIS A 100 -15.65 11.60 4.93
N VAL A 101 -15.44 11.58 6.25
CA VAL A 101 -16.23 12.32 7.26
C VAL A 101 -17.75 12.23 7.03
N GLY A 102 -18.28 11.00 7.02
CA GLY A 102 -19.72 10.76 6.84
C GLY A 102 -20.26 10.98 5.43
N SER A 103 -19.39 11.25 4.45
CA SER A 103 -19.72 11.36 3.03
C SER A 103 -18.94 10.33 2.20
N THR A 104 -19.45 10.06 1.00
CA THR A 104 -18.85 9.11 0.06
C THR A 104 -18.60 9.82 -1.26
N ILE A 105 -17.39 9.67 -1.81
CA ILE A 105 -16.97 10.31 -3.05
C ILE A 105 -16.48 9.28 -4.04
N GLU A 106 -16.89 9.46 -5.28
CA GLU A 106 -16.55 8.59 -6.40
C GLU A 106 -15.50 9.27 -7.28
N ILE A 107 -14.38 8.60 -7.49
CA ILE A 107 -13.34 9.00 -8.42
C ILE A 107 -13.43 8.07 -9.62
N LYS A 108 -13.87 8.62 -10.75
CA LYS A 108 -14.06 7.84 -11.98
C LYS A 108 -12.84 7.95 -12.86
N LYS A 109 -12.33 6.81 -13.32
CA LYS A 109 -11.20 6.72 -14.24
C LYS A 109 -11.36 7.64 -15.45
N LYS A 110 -12.54 7.64 -16.06
CA LYS A 110 -12.85 8.46 -17.25
C LYS A 110 -12.66 9.96 -17.01
N ASP A 111 -12.99 10.46 -15.82
CA ASP A 111 -12.92 11.89 -15.53
C ASP A 111 -11.46 12.33 -15.30
N ILE A 112 -10.66 11.45 -14.71
CA ILE A 112 -9.21 11.62 -14.59
C ILE A 112 -8.56 11.59 -15.97
N SER A 113 -8.92 10.62 -16.83
CA SER A 113 -8.44 10.54 -18.20
C SER A 113 -8.76 11.80 -19.00
N ALA A 114 -9.99 12.32 -18.88
CA ALA A 114 -10.40 13.57 -19.53
C ALA A 114 -9.56 14.76 -19.07
N THR A 115 -9.30 14.87 -17.76
CA THR A 115 -8.48 15.94 -17.18
C THR A 115 -7.02 15.86 -17.64
N LEU A 116 -6.46 14.65 -17.74
CA LEU A 116 -5.10 14.45 -18.28
C LEU A 116 -5.03 14.84 -19.76
N THR A 117 -6.03 14.47 -20.54
CA THR A 117 -6.10 14.77 -21.99
C THR A 117 -6.20 16.27 -22.23
N ASP A 118 -7.04 16.98 -21.47
CA ASP A 118 -7.18 18.44 -21.49
C ASP A 118 -5.84 19.16 -21.22
N LYS A 119 -4.96 18.53 -20.43
CA LYS A 119 -3.60 19.03 -20.12
C LYS A 119 -2.50 18.47 -21.02
N GLY A 120 -2.86 17.83 -22.14
CA GLY A 120 -1.89 17.35 -23.14
C GLY A 120 -1.20 16.03 -22.77
N HIS A 121 -1.75 15.25 -21.85
CA HIS A 121 -1.21 13.94 -21.45
C HIS A 121 -2.05 12.79 -22.02
N GLN A 122 -1.41 11.80 -22.63
CA GLN A 122 -2.05 10.64 -23.27
C GLN A 122 -1.66 9.32 -22.58
N GLY A 123 -1.91 9.24 -21.27
CA GLY A 123 -1.51 8.10 -20.44
C GLY A 123 -2.66 7.22 -19.98
N ASP A 124 -2.35 5.96 -19.73
CA ASP A 124 -3.28 5.02 -19.11
C ASP A 124 -3.61 5.42 -17.67
N VAL A 125 -4.83 5.15 -17.22
CA VAL A 125 -5.26 5.42 -15.84
C VAL A 125 -5.65 4.12 -15.13
N TYR A 126 -5.10 3.90 -13.95
CA TYR A 126 -5.39 2.77 -13.09
C TYR A 126 -5.80 3.21 -11.69
N LEU A 127 -6.66 2.41 -11.07
CA LEU A 127 -7.15 2.63 -9.71
C LEU A 127 -6.71 1.46 -8.83
N LEU A 128 -6.24 1.77 -7.63
CA LEU A 128 -5.84 0.81 -6.59
C LEU A 128 -6.54 1.15 -5.28
N ASN A 129 -6.71 0.13 -4.45
CA ASN A 129 -6.87 0.37 -3.03
C ASN A 129 -5.54 0.84 -2.41
N ASP A 130 -5.60 1.61 -1.32
CA ASP A 130 -4.44 2.12 -0.59
C ASP A 130 -3.48 1.03 -0.09
N PHE A 131 -3.98 -0.07 0.48
CA PHE A 131 -3.16 -1.19 0.92
C PHE A 131 -2.61 -2.04 -0.22
N GLN A 132 -3.28 -2.07 -1.39
CA GLN A 132 -2.65 -2.60 -2.60
C GLN A 132 -1.45 -1.74 -3.01
N SER A 133 -1.59 -0.41 -2.95
CA SER A 133 -0.47 0.49 -3.22
C SER A 133 0.68 0.23 -2.25
N LEU A 134 0.42 0.15 -0.95
CA LEU A 134 1.47 -0.15 0.02
C LEU A 134 2.16 -1.50 -0.24
N ALA A 135 1.39 -2.54 -0.58
CA ALA A 135 1.92 -3.85 -0.95
C ALA A 135 2.85 -3.79 -2.18
N TYR A 136 2.44 -3.10 -3.24
CA TYR A 136 3.30 -2.85 -4.40
C TYR A 136 4.52 -1.98 -4.03
N GLY A 137 4.39 -1.08 -3.06
CA GLY A 137 5.51 -0.28 -2.55
C GLY A 137 6.58 -1.16 -1.88
N ILE A 138 6.17 -2.21 -1.18
CA ILE A 138 7.10 -3.20 -0.61
C ILE A 138 7.85 -3.94 -1.73
N LEU A 139 7.16 -4.37 -2.78
CA LEU A 139 7.81 -4.99 -3.95
C LEU A 139 8.77 -4.02 -4.64
N PHE A 140 8.41 -2.74 -4.71
CA PHE A 140 9.27 -1.71 -5.25
C PHE A 140 10.60 -1.59 -4.49
N VAL A 141 10.56 -1.48 -3.16
CA VAL A 141 11.78 -1.38 -2.36
C VAL A 141 12.50 -2.72 -2.22
N ASP A 142 11.82 -3.84 -2.41
CA ASP A 142 12.45 -5.16 -2.50
C ASP A 142 13.40 -5.25 -3.71
N GLU A 143 12.94 -4.78 -4.88
CA GLU A 143 13.78 -4.75 -6.10
C GLU A 143 14.93 -3.72 -6.03
N ASN A 144 14.80 -2.70 -5.19
CA ASN A 144 15.69 -1.53 -5.19
C ASN A 144 16.49 -1.31 -3.88
N GLY A 145 16.31 -2.20 -2.89
CA GLY A 145 16.84 -2.06 -1.54
C GLY A 145 16.01 -1.10 -0.67
N PHE A 146 15.74 -1.51 0.57
CA PHE A 146 14.93 -0.75 1.54
C PHE A 146 15.78 0.38 2.15
N PRO A 147 15.47 1.67 1.94
CA PRO A 147 16.21 2.75 2.58
C PRO A 147 16.03 2.70 4.10
N THR A 148 17.10 2.62 4.88
CA THR A 148 16.99 2.53 6.35
C THR A 148 16.30 3.75 6.97
N SER A 149 16.33 4.90 6.29
CA SER A 149 15.60 6.12 6.69
C SER A 149 14.07 5.99 6.67
N ASP A 150 13.55 5.04 5.91
CA ASP A 150 12.12 4.92 5.60
C ASP A 150 11.42 3.91 6.50
N PHE A 151 12.17 3.20 7.33
CA PHE A 151 11.69 2.11 8.18
C PHE A 151 12.33 2.16 9.56
N GLN A 152 11.54 2.00 10.61
CA GLN A 152 12.02 1.87 11.99
C GLN A 152 11.68 0.49 12.55
N PRO A 153 12.63 -0.25 13.15
CA PRO A 153 12.35 -1.57 13.71
C PRO A 153 11.48 -1.43 14.97
N VAL A 154 10.30 -2.06 14.95
CA VAL A 154 9.39 -2.23 16.10
C VAL A 154 9.65 -3.57 16.80
N SER A 155 10.01 -4.59 16.02
CA SER A 155 10.45 -5.90 16.49
C SER A 155 11.56 -6.43 15.59
N GLY A 156 12.56 -7.08 16.18
CA GLY A 156 13.77 -7.48 15.47
C GLY A 156 14.66 -6.29 15.09
N SER A 157 15.44 -6.47 14.03
CA SER A 157 16.47 -5.55 13.56
C SER A 157 16.50 -5.50 12.04
N TYR A 158 17.17 -4.49 11.48
CA TYR A 158 17.38 -4.38 10.03
C TYR A 158 18.10 -5.60 9.45
N THR A 159 19.02 -6.21 10.21
CA THR A 159 19.80 -7.38 9.77
C THR A 159 18.98 -8.66 9.68
N ASP A 160 17.82 -8.70 10.35
CA ASP A 160 16.87 -9.81 10.21
C ASP A 160 16.13 -9.77 8.87
N LEU A 161 16.03 -8.59 8.24
CA LEU A 161 15.46 -8.41 6.90
C LEU A 161 16.49 -8.59 5.79
N GLY A 162 17.73 -8.14 6.02
CA GLY A 162 18.75 -8.20 4.98
C GLY A 162 20.10 -7.59 5.35
N GLN A 163 21.04 -7.61 4.39
CA GLN A 163 22.35 -7.00 4.53
C GLN A 163 22.27 -5.50 4.29
N ILE A 164 22.86 -4.72 5.20
CA ILE A 164 22.93 -3.26 5.08
C ILE A 164 24.14 -2.88 4.21
N LYS A 165 23.89 -2.12 3.14
CA LYS A 165 24.91 -1.52 2.29
C LYS A 165 24.40 -0.18 1.77
N ASP A 166 25.23 0.86 1.86
CA ASP A 166 24.91 2.22 1.37
C ASP A 166 23.55 2.75 1.90
N ASP A 167 23.32 2.63 3.21
CA ASP A 167 22.08 2.99 3.90
C ASP A 167 20.81 2.27 3.38
N ARG A 168 21.00 1.10 2.75
CA ARG A 168 19.92 0.25 2.26
C ARG A 168 20.03 -1.16 2.80
N ILE A 169 18.88 -1.72 3.13
CA ILE A 169 18.74 -3.13 3.46
C ILE A 169 18.46 -3.86 2.15
N ASN A 170 19.41 -4.70 1.73
CA ASN A 170 19.25 -5.58 0.59
C ASN A 170 18.93 -6.97 1.14
N ARG A 171 17.81 -7.54 0.73
CA ARG A 171 17.41 -8.87 1.21
C ARG A 171 18.48 -9.92 0.89
N ILE A 172 18.63 -10.89 1.78
CA ILE A 172 19.65 -11.93 1.64
C ILE A 172 19.34 -12.77 0.37
N PRO A 173 20.33 -13.04 -0.51
CA PRO A 173 20.13 -13.66 -1.82
C PRO A 173 19.55 -15.07 -1.87
N ASP A 174 19.31 -15.75 -0.73
CA ASP A 174 18.70 -17.10 -0.64
C ASP A 174 17.28 -17.17 -1.29
N TYR A 175 16.81 -16.03 -1.79
CA TYR A 175 15.64 -15.83 -2.64
C TYR A 175 15.60 -16.57 -3.99
N LYS A 176 16.73 -17.01 -4.57
CA LYS A 176 16.73 -17.44 -6.00
C LYS A 176 16.95 -18.93 -6.26
N GLU A 177 17.54 -19.70 -5.35
CA GLU A 177 17.97 -21.07 -5.65
C GLU A 177 17.02 -22.17 -5.12
N ASP A 178 16.28 -21.95 -4.02
CA ASP A 178 15.44 -22.98 -3.38
C ASP A 178 13.92 -22.68 -3.40
N ARG A 179 13.37 -22.35 -4.58
CA ARG A 179 11.92 -22.16 -4.81
C ARG A 179 11.03 -23.38 -4.50
N LYS A 180 11.57 -24.47 -3.95
CA LYS A 180 10.86 -25.76 -3.87
C LYS A 180 10.12 -26.06 -2.57
N LEU A 181 10.30 -25.30 -1.48
CA LEU A 181 9.69 -25.70 -0.21
C LEU A 181 8.80 -24.66 0.52
N ASP A 182 9.06 -23.35 0.48
CA ASP A 182 8.13 -22.37 1.09
C ASP A 182 8.14 -21.00 0.38
N LEU A 183 6.95 -20.55 -0.03
CA LEU A 183 6.74 -19.21 -0.58
C LEU A 183 7.01 -18.15 0.50
N LYS A 184 7.93 -17.22 0.23
CA LYS A 184 8.16 -16.06 1.11
C LYS A 184 7.01 -15.08 1.04
N LYS A 185 6.57 -14.59 2.20
CA LYS A 185 5.43 -13.68 2.29
C LYS A 185 5.62 -12.65 3.39
N SER A 186 5.52 -11.39 2.98
CA SER A 186 5.42 -10.24 3.88
C SER A 186 3.98 -9.82 4.11
N LEU A 187 3.75 -9.03 5.16
CA LEU A 187 2.47 -8.35 5.41
C LEU A 187 2.65 -6.84 5.47
N VAL A 188 1.64 -6.10 5.05
CA VAL A 188 1.49 -4.68 5.36
C VAL A 188 0.21 -4.49 6.15
N ILE A 189 0.31 -3.88 7.34
CA ILE A 189 -0.79 -3.73 8.30
C ILE A 189 -0.80 -2.30 8.82
N GLY A 190 -1.96 -1.68 8.98
CA GLY A 190 -1.99 -0.28 9.39
C GLY A 190 -3.28 0.21 9.99
N PRO A 191 -3.31 0.59 11.29
CA PRO A 191 -4.45 1.28 11.89
C PRO A 191 -4.37 2.79 11.61
N ASP A 192 -5.51 3.41 11.29
CA ASP A 192 -5.74 4.86 11.34
C ASP A 192 -7.26 5.10 11.41
N ALA A 193 -7.89 5.68 10.39
CA ALA A 193 -9.34 5.82 10.33
C ALA A 193 -10.06 4.45 10.27
N GLY A 194 -9.41 3.46 9.66
CA GLY A 194 -9.78 2.05 9.67
C GLY A 194 -8.54 1.17 9.88
N LEU A 195 -8.62 -0.12 9.52
CA LEU A 195 -7.53 -1.08 9.66
C LEU A 195 -7.35 -1.89 8.37
N GLY A 196 -6.36 -1.51 7.56
CA GLY A 196 -6.05 -2.24 6.34
C GLY A 196 -5.00 -3.33 6.55
N ILE A 197 -5.11 -4.39 5.75
CA ILE A 197 -4.20 -5.54 5.75
C ILE A 197 -4.03 -6.06 4.32
N ALA A 198 -2.78 -6.18 3.89
CA ALA A 198 -2.43 -6.85 2.63
C ALA A 198 -1.24 -7.80 2.83
N ALA A 199 -1.21 -8.88 2.05
CA ALA A 199 -0.06 -9.76 1.99
C ALA A 199 0.70 -9.62 0.66
N VAL A 200 2.02 -9.79 0.75
CA VAL A 200 2.98 -9.63 -0.35
C VAL A 200 3.70 -10.96 -0.54
N PRO A 201 3.12 -11.91 -1.28
CA PRO A 201 3.81 -13.13 -1.68
C PRO A 201 4.85 -12.81 -2.76
N TYR A 202 6.12 -13.14 -2.49
CA TYR A 202 7.20 -12.80 -3.40
C TYR A 202 7.33 -13.78 -4.57
N GLY A 203 7.61 -13.25 -5.76
CA GLY A 203 7.81 -14.06 -6.98
C GLY A 203 6.55 -14.75 -7.50
N VAL A 204 5.37 -14.32 -7.05
CA VAL A 204 4.08 -14.78 -7.58
C VAL A 204 3.52 -13.72 -8.51
N GLU A 205 3.08 -14.15 -9.68
CA GLU A 205 2.39 -13.31 -10.64
C GLU A 205 0.97 -13.82 -10.87
N TRP A 206 0.04 -12.91 -11.13
CA TRP A 206 -1.32 -13.19 -11.55
C TRP A 206 -1.68 -12.25 -12.69
N GLU A 207 -2.19 -12.82 -13.79
CA GLU A 207 -2.46 -12.09 -15.03
C GLU A 207 -1.27 -11.25 -15.54
N GLY A 208 -0.03 -11.73 -15.38
CA GLY A 208 1.18 -11.04 -15.82
C GLY A 208 1.53 -9.78 -15.00
N LEU A 209 1.01 -9.68 -13.78
CA LEU A 209 1.36 -8.64 -12.80
C LEU A 209 1.83 -9.32 -11.50
N PRO A 210 2.73 -8.70 -10.73
CA PRO A 210 3.05 -9.18 -9.38
C PRO A 210 1.77 -9.29 -8.54
N TYR A 211 1.57 -10.45 -7.89
CA TYR A 211 0.37 -10.71 -7.13
C TYR A 211 0.47 -10.08 -5.73
N VAL A 212 -0.53 -9.27 -5.37
CA VAL A 212 -0.73 -8.76 -4.01
C VAL A 212 -2.09 -9.21 -3.50
N GLU A 213 -2.12 -9.71 -2.26
CA GLU A 213 -3.34 -10.21 -1.63
C GLU A 213 -3.91 -9.15 -0.71
N ALA A 214 -4.73 -8.26 -1.25
CA ALA A 214 -5.51 -7.31 -0.45
C ALA A 214 -6.62 -8.04 0.32
N SER A 215 -6.83 -7.66 1.57
CA SER A 215 -7.79 -8.34 2.44
C SER A 215 -8.61 -7.35 3.28
N GLU A 216 -9.77 -7.82 3.73
CA GLU A 216 -10.62 -7.13 4.70
C GLU A 216 -10.31 -7.61 6.14
N GLY A 217 -9.06 -8.01 6.39
CA GLY A 217 -8.66 -8.66 7.65
C GLY A 217 -8.87 -7.80 8.89
N GLY A 218 -8.94 -6.47 8.75
CA GLY A 218 -9.28 -5.55 9.84
C GLY A 218 -10.70 -5.76 10.38
N HIS A 219 -11.63 -6.23 9.55
CA HIS A 219 -13.00 -6.53 9.94
C HIS A 219 -13.17 -7.92 10.57
N CYS A 220 -12.12 -8.74 10.64
CA CYS A 220 -12.15 -9.97 11.42
C CYS A 220 -12.43 -9.67 12.90
N THR A 221 -13.11 -10.58 13.59
CA THR A 221 -13.46 -10.45 15.01
C THR A 221 -12.22 -10.19 15.87
N PHE A 222 -12.30 -9.20 16.76
CA PHE A 222 -11.28 -8.99 17.77
C PHE A 222 -11.38 -10.07 18.85
N SER A 223 -10.28 -10.80 19.06
CA SER A 223 -10.18 -11.85 20.08
C SER A 223 -9.36 -11.32 21.25
N PRO A 224 -9.95 -10.94 22.40
CA PRO A 224 -9.20 -10.44 23.54
C PRO A 224 -8.33 -11.55 24.16
N GLU A 225 -7.01 -11.36 24.15
CA GLU A 225 -6.04 -12.39 24.59
C GLU A 225 -5.53 -12.17 26.04
N TRP A 226 -5.90 -11.08 26.70
CA TRP A 226 -5.47 -10.76 28.07
C TRP A 226 -6.58 -10.18 28.92
N VAL A 227 -6.44 -10.32 30.26
CA VAL A 227 -7.48 -9.97 31.25
C VAL A 227 -8.02 -8.56 31.04
N ASP A 228 -7.16 -7.55 30.94
CA ASP A 228 -7.64 -6.18 30.76
C ASP A 228 -8.40 -5.98 29.43
N ALA A 229 -8.02 -6.66 28.33
CA ALA A 229 -8.77 -6.60 27.07
C ALA A 229 -10.12 -7.33 27.16
N VAL A 230 -10.20 -8.43 27.91
CA VAL A 230 -11.48 -9.10 28.19
C VAL A 230 -12.41 -8.14 28.94
N ASN A 231 -11.91 -7.46 29.96
CA ASN A 231 -12.68 -6.47 30.73
C ASN A 231 -13.12 -5.28 29.85
N LEU A 232 -12.25 -4.81 28.95
CA LEU A 232 -12.59 -3.76 27.99
C LEU A 232 -13.76 -4.17 27.09
N VAL A 233 -13.70 -5.36 26.46
CA VAL A 233 -14.76 -5.80 25.54
C VAL A 233 -16.08 -6.05 26.27
N GLN A 234 -16.03 -6.48 27.54
CA GLN A 234 -17.22 -6.57 28.39
C GLN A 234 -17.86 -5.20 28.66
N TYR A 235 -17.04 -4.16 28.81
CA TYR A 235 -17.50 -2.78 29.01
C TYR A 235 -17.96 -2.12 27.70
N ILE A 236 -17.18 -2.26 26.62
CA ILE A 236 -17.45 -1.68 25.29
C ILE A 236 -17.94 -2.77 24.34
N GLN A 237 -19.23 -3.11 24.43
CA GLN A 237 -19.85 -4.13 23.56
C GLN A 237 -19.77 -3.82 22.06
N LYS A 238 -19.43 -2.58 21.69
CA LYS A 238 -19.24 -2.17 20.29
C LYS A 238 -17.89 -2.61 19.70
N ILE A 239 -16.91 -2.99 20.51
CA ILE A 239 -15.64 -3.52 19.98
C ILE A 239 -15.88 -4.97 19.57
N GLN A 240 -16.11 -5.18 18.27
CA GLN A 240 -16.39 -6.50 17.71
C GLN A 240 -15.30 -6.95 16.74
N SER A 241 -14.74 -6.03 15.97
CA SER A 241 -13.67 -6.28 14.99
C SER A 241 -12.32 -5.72 15.45
N ASN A 242 -11.24 -6.18 14.81
CA ASN A 242 -9.92 -5.61 15.04
C ASN A 242 -9.88 -4.12 14.70
N GLU A 243 -10.63 -3.65 13.70
CA GLU A 243 -10.77 -2.23 13.35
C GLU A 243 -11.48 -1.42 14.44
N ASP A 244 -12.52 -1.97 15.07
CA ASP A 244 -13.21 -1.27 16.17
C ASP A 244 -12.25 -1.00 17.35
N PHE A 245 -11.27 -1.89 17.56
CA PHE A 245 -10.23 -1.72 18.57
C PHE A 245 -9.07 -0.85 18.06
N LEU A 246 -8.60 -1.07 16.83
CA LEU A 246 -7.40 -0.46 16.21
C LEU A 246 -7.78 0.59 15.17
N SER A 247 -8.46 1.64 15.60
CA SER A 247 -8.79 2.81 14.77
C SER A 247 -8.78 4.09 15.60
N HIS A 248 -8.85 5.26 14.95
CA HIS A 248 -9.02 6.56 15.62
C HIS A 248 -10.21 6.55 16.60
N ARG A 249 -11.32 5.91 16.18
CA ARG A 249 -12.49 5.74 17.03
C ARG A 249 -12.19 4.77 18.18
N GLY A 250 -11.53 3.65 17.91
CA GLY A 250 -11.11 2.70 18.94
C GLY A 250 -10.27 3.34 20.04
N ILE A 251 -9.34 4.24 19.68
CA ILE A 251 -8.53 5.02 20.64
C ILE A 251 -9.42 5.84 21.58
N GLN A 252 -10.42 6.53 21.03
CA GLN A 252 -11.34 7.33 21.82
C GLN A 252 -12.19 6.47 22.77
N GLU A 253 -12.71 5.34 22.29
CA GLU A 253 -13.51 4.40 23.09
C GLU A 253 -12.67 3.79 24.23
N ILE A 254 -11.44 3.36 23.96
CA ILE A 254 -10.51 2.81 24.96
C ILE A 254 -10.12 3.87 26.00
N TYR A 255 -9.89 5.12 25.57
CA TYR A 255 -9.61 6.22 26.49
C TYR A 255 -10.77 6.47 27.45
N ASN A 256 -12.00 6.44 26.94
CA ASN A 256 -13.19 6.58 27.76
C ASN A 256 -13.38 5.42 28.75
N TYR A 257 -12.96 4.21 28.40
CA TYR A 257 -12.89 3.10 29.35
C TYR A 257 -11.91 3.37 30.49
N PHE A 258 -10.71 3.88 30.19
CA PHE A 258 -9.75 4.21 31.25
C PHE A 258 -10.16 5.43 32.09
N LEU A 259 -10.85 6.42 31.51
CA LEU A 259 -11.48 7.48 32.30
C LEU A 259 -12.49 6.91 33.29
N TYR A 260 -13.34 5.98 32.85
CA TYR A 260 -14.32 5.31 33.70
C TYR A 260 -13.66 4.56 34.87
N LEU A 261 -12.56 3.83 34.63
CA LEU A 261 -11.82 3.12 35.68
C LEU A 261 -11.21 4.07 36.73
N GLU A 262 -10.96 5.32 36.38
CA GLU A 262 -10.49 6.37 37.29
C GLU A 262 -11.62 7.26 37.83
N GLU A 263 -12.89 6.82 37.68
CA GLU A 263 -14.08 7.55 38.13
C GLU A 263 -14.24 8.95 37.51
N ASN A 264 -13.63 9.16 36.34
CA ASN A 264 -13.74 10.40 35.56
C ASN A 264 -14.90 10.34 34.57
N ALA A 265 -15.48 11.50 34.27
CA ALA A 265 -16.53 11.61 33.25
C ALA A 265 -15.98 11.30 31.85
N PRO A 266 -16.75 10.64 30.97
CA PRO A 266 -16.34 10.37 29.60
C PRO A 266 -16.16 11.67 28.80
N ASN A 267 -15.21 11.66 27.87
CA ASN A 267 -14.96 12.72 26.91
C ASN A 267 -14.81 12.12 25.50
N PHE A 268 -15.94 11.99 24.81
CA PHE A 268 -15.99 11.50 23.43
C PHE A 268 -15.61 12.57 22.39
N GLU A 269 -15.55 13.84 22.79
CA GLU A 269 -15.15 14.95 21.90
C GLU A 269 -13.63 15.05 21.74
N ARG A 270 -12.87 14.39 22.62
CA ARG A 270 -11.41 14.46 22.59
C ARG A 270 -10.85 13.77 21.35
N ASN A 271 -9.98 14.47 20.63
CA ASN A 271 -9.32 13.95 19.44
C ASN A 271 -8.31 12.84 19.81
N TYR A 272 -8.18 11.82 18.96
CA TYR A 272 -7.22 10.73 19.15
C TYR A 272 -5.76 11.23 19.21
N LYS A 273 -5.38 12.25 18.43
CA LYS A 273 -4.04 12.86 18.46
C LYS A 273 -3.75 13.49 19.83
N ASP A 274 -4.75 14.14 20.44
CA ASP A 274 -4.61 14.71 21.78
C ASP A 274 -4.41 13.60 22.83
N ILE A 275 -5.13 12.48 22.71
CA ILE A 275 -4.97 11.31 23.59
C ILE A 275 -3.54 10.78 23.51
N ILE A 276 -3.00 10.60 22.31
CA ILE A 276 -1.62 10.11 22.12
C ILE A 276 -0.61 11.11 22.71
N SER A 277 -0.78 12.41 22.42
CA SER A 277 0.08 13.47 22.96
C SER A 277 0.08 13.49 24.50
N MET A 278 -1.09 13.39 25.12
CA MET A 278 -1.25 13.35 26.58
C MET A 278 -0.54 12.15 27.23
N ALA A 279 -0.40 11.03 26.53
CA ALA A 279 0.33 9.87 27.04
C ALA A 279 1.83 10.17 27.25
N PHE A 280 2.37 11.20 26.59
CA PHE A 280 3.79 11.52 26.62
C PHE A 280 4.12 12.91 27.19
N SER A 281 3.14 13.76 27.44
CA SER A 281 3.33 15.09 28.07
C SER A 281 3.33 15.07 29.61
N GLY A 282 3.00 13.93 30.22
CA GLY A 282 3.02 13.70 31.67
C GLY A 282 1.64 13.85 32.34
N ASN A 283 1.39 13.04 33.38
CA ASN A 283 0.21 13.07 34.25
C ASN A 283 -1.17 12.78 33.60
N ASN A 284 -1.25 11.89 32.62
CA ASN A 284 -2.53 11.33 32.16
C ASN A 284 -2.46 9.81 32.05
N ASN A 285 -2.75 9.13 33.16
CA ASN A 285 -2.75 7.66 33.23
C ASN A 285 -3.76 7.02 32.25
N PRO A 286 -4.98 7.58 32.03
CA PRO A 286 -5.89 7.04 31.03
C PRO A 286 -5.32 7.04 29.61
N ALA A 287 -4.65 8.12 29.21
CA ALA A 287 -3.99 8.24 27.92
C ALA A 287 -2.83 7.25 27.78
N VAL A 288 -1.97 7.13 28.80
CA VAL A 288 -0.86 6.16 28.82
C VAL A 288 -1.39 4.73 28.65
N ASN A 289 -2.44 4.37 29.39
CA ASN A 289 -3.06 3.05 29.30
C ASN A 289 -3.74 2.79 27.96
N THR A 290 -4.33 3.82 27.35
CA THR A 290 -4.91 3.75 26.01
C THR A 290 -3.84 3.42 24.96
N VAL A 291 -2.75 4.20 24.94
CA VAL A 291 -1.64 3.98 23.98
C VAL A 291 -1.00 2.61 24.20
N ARG A 292 -0.85 2.18 25.46
CA ARG A 292 -0.42 0.82 25.80
C ARG A 292 -1.31 -0.24 25.14
N PHE A 293 -2.63 -0.11 25.28
CA PHE A 293 -3.60 -1.05 24.72
C PHE A 293 -3.52 -1.14 23.20
N ILE A 294 -3.36 -0.01 22.52
CA ILE A 294 -3.17 0.02 21.06
C ILE A 294 -1.89 -0.73 20.66
N CYS A 295 -0.78 -0.50 21.36
CA CYS A 295 0.48 -1.19 21.08
C CYS A 295 0.36 -2.70 21.31
N GLU A 296 -0.24 -3.11 22.43
CA GLU A 296 -0.50 -4.52 22.76
C GLU A 296 -1.44 -5.18 21.72
N GLY A 297 -2.51 -4.50 21.33
CA GLY A 297 -3.44 -4.99 20.30
C GLY A 297 -2.83 -5.09 18.92
N MET A 298 -1.95 -4.16 18.53
CA MET A 298 -1.17 -4.27 17.29
C MET A 298 -0.27 -5.50 17.29
N GLY A 299 0.40 -5.79 18.40
CA GLY A 299 1.17 -7.03 18.58
C GLY A 299 0.27 -8.26 18.43
N ALA A 300 -0.87 -8.28 19.12
CA ALA A 300 -1.85 -9.36 19.05
C ALA A 300 -2.32 -9.61 17.61
N LEU A 301 -2.73 -8.56 16.91
CA LEU A 301 -3.14 -8.63 15.50
C LEU A 301 -2.02 -9.18 14.61
N CYS A 302 -0.82 -8.61 14.68
CA CYS A 302 0.29 -8.98 13.80
C CYS A 302 0.69 -10.45 13.97
N GLY A 303 0.72 -10.97 15.20
CA GLY A 303 1.01 -12.39 15.42
C GLY A 303 -0.10 -13.30 14.91
N ASN A 304 -1.37 -12.89 15.00
CA ASN A 304 -2.50 -13.65 14.45
C ASN A 304 -2.47 -13.65 12.91
N MET A 305 -2.22 -12.49 12.29
CA MET A 305 -2.06 -12.38 10.84
C MET A 305 -0.86 -13.16 10.34
N SER A 306 0.22 -13.26 11.12
CA SER A 306 1.37 -14.10 10.78
C SER A 306 0.99 -15.57 10.65
N ASN A 307 0.17 -16.09 11.56
CA ASN A 307 -0.35 -17.46 11.47
C ASN A 307 -1.34 -17.62 10.30
N ILE A 308 -2.27 -16.69 10.12
CA ILE A 308 -3.32 -16.76 9.09
C ILE A 308 -2.71 -16.76 7.68
N PHE A 309 -1.81 -15.82 7.41
CA PHE A 309 -1.19 -15.69 6.09
C PHE A 309 0.05 -16.57 5.93
N LYS A 310 0.53 -17.24 6.98
CA LYS A 310 1.87 -17.87 7.02
C LYS A 310 2.97 -16.87 6.64
N CYS A 311 2.96 -15.71 7.29
CA CYS A 311 4.06 -14.74 7.16
C CYS A 311 5.34 -15.38 7.70
N ASN A 312 6.38 -15.39 6.88
CA ASN A 312 7.67 -16.05 7.18
C ASN A 312 8.86 -15.19 6.73
N ASP A 313 8.60 -13.89 6.55
CA ASP A 313 9.54 -12.94 6.00
C ASP A 313 9.57 -11.64 6.82
N SER A 314 8.59 -10.75 6.68
CA SER A 314 8.55 -9.50 7.46
C SER A 314 7.16 -8.88 7.53
N ILE A 315 6.94 -7.98 8.49
CA ILE A 315 5.71 -7.19 8.63
C ILE A 315 6.06 -5.71 8.57
N PHE A 316 5.32 -4.97 7.75
CA PHE A 316 5.45 -3.53 7.63
C PHE A 316 4.20 -2.85 8.18
N LEU A 317 4.40 -1.95 9.14
CA LEU A 317 3.34 -1.16 9.75
C LEU A 317 3.22 0.18 9.02
N TRP A 318 2.04 0.48 8.52
CA TRP A 318 1.72 1.78 7.90
C TRP A 318 0.68 2.51 8.74
N SER A 319 1.06 3.57 9.46
CA SER A 319 0.10 4.31 10.28
C SER A 319 0.61 5.70 10.61
N GLU A 320 -0.25 6.70 10.52
CA GLU A 320 0.03 8.02 11.08
C GLU A 320 0.03 7.97 12.60
N THR A 321 -1.00 7.34 13.16
CA THR A 321 -1.18 7.12 14.60
C THR A 321 0.06 6.50 15.26
N LEU A 322 0.63 5.43 14.69
CA LEU A 322 1.75 4.73 15.32
C LEU A 322 3.06 5.53 15.32
N THR A 323 3.27 6.44 14.38
CA THR A 323 4.48 7.27 14.36
C THR A 323 4.50 8.38 15.41
N GLU A 324 3.32 8.76 15.92
CA GLU A 324 3.20 9.72 17.02
C GLU A 324 3.52 9.05 18.38
N ILE A 325 3.60 7.71 18.41
CA ILE A 325 3.97 6.94 19.58
C ILE A 325 5.50 6.82 19.66
N LYS A 326 6.08 7.11 20.83
CA LYS A 326 7.52 6.89 21.06
C LYS A 326 7.90 5.45 20.71
N LEU A 327 8.83 5.26 19.77
CA LEU A 327 9.20 3.94 19.23
C LEU A 327 9.55 2.92 20.32
N SER A 328 10.24 3.34 21.37
CA SER A 328 10.59 2.46 22.51
C SER A 328 9.35 1.96 23.27
N PHE A 329 8.33 2.80 23.41
CA PHE A 329 7.06 2.45 24.05
C PHE A 329 6.26 1.50 23.16
N LEU A 330 6.15 1.82 21.86
CA LEU A 330 5.51 0.97 20.87
C LEU A 330 6.14 -0.43 20.86
N SER A 331 7.46 -0.50 20.69
CA SER A 331 8.22 -1.76 20.61
C SER A 331 8.05 -2.61 21.88
N HIS A 332 8.14 -1.99 23.07
CA HIS A 332 7.99 -2.71 24.34
C HIS A 332 6.63 -3.37 24.48
N HIS A 333 5.55 -2.64 24.22
CA HIS A 333 4.19 -3.14 24.41
C HIS A 333 3.71 -4.02 23.25
N PHE A 334 4.14 -3.74 22.02
CA PHE A 334 3.90 -4.60 20.86
C PHE A 334 4.48 -6.01 21.07
N ASN A 335 5.75 -6.09 21.47
CA ASN A 335 6.44 -7.38 21.61
C ASN A 335 5.86 -8.26 22.72
N LYS A 336 5.18 -7.70 23.72
CA LYS A 336 4.48 -8.49 24.75
C LYS A 336 3.38 -9.40 24.18
N ARG A 337 2.80 -9.01 23.05
CA ARG A 337 1.66 -9.72 22.43
C ARG A 337 1.97 -10.31 21.07
N PHE A 338 3.01 -9.85 20.39
CA PHE A 338 3.35 -10.30 19.04
C PHE A 338 3.63 -11.81 18.96
N SER A 339 4.59 -12.30 19.74
CA SER A 339 4.99 -13.71 19.75
C SER A 339 4.26 -14.54 20.81
N ALA A 340 3.32 -13.94 21.56
CA ALA A 340 2.53 -14.60 22.60
C ALA A 340 1.45 -15.51 22.00
N ARG A 341 1.88 -16.53 21.24
CA ARG A 341 1.02 -17.48 20.55
C ARG A 341 1.15 -18.87 21.16
N PRO A 342 0.04 -19.58 21.42
CA PRO A 342 0.09 -20.93 21.98
C PRO A 342 0.90 -21.92 21.13
N LYS A 343 0.94 -21.69 19.81
CA LYS A 343 1.74 -22.44 18.84
C LYS A 343 2.47 -21.44 17.95
N HIS A 344 3.65 -21.81 17.45
CA HIS A 344 4.46 -21.01 16.53
C HIS A 344 4.99 -19.68 17.08
N GLY A 345 4.88 -19.42 18.40
CA GLY A 345 5.39 -18.19 19.01
C GLY A 345 6.89 -17.95 18.77
N GLU A 346 7.71 -19.01 18.84
CA GLU A 346 9.15 -18.95 18.54
C GLU A 346 9.45 -18.59 17.08
N ASP A 347 8.63 -19.06 16.13
CA ASP A 347 8.81 -18.75 14.72
C ASP A 347 8.33 -17.33 14.41
N ILE A 348 7.21 -16.92 15.00
CA ILE A 348 6.70 -15.55 14.89
C ILE A 348 7.68 -14.54 15.48
N ALA A 349 8.36 -14.87 16.59
CA ALA A 349 9.37 -14.01 17.19
C ALA A 349 10.57 -13.70 16.27
N LYS A 350 10.79 -14.51 15.22
CA LYS A 350 11.86 -14.30 14.24
C LYS A 350 11.44 -13.37 13.08
N ILE A 351 10.16 -13.05 12.97
CA ILE A 351 9.65 -12.18 11.89
C ILE A 351 9.91 -10.72 12.29
N PRO A 352 10.81 -10.00 11.60
CA PRO A 352 11.03 -8.59 11.90
C PRO A 352 9.81 -7.75 11.51
N VAL A 353 9.55 -6.72 12.32
CA VAL A 353 8.42 -5.79 12.15
C VAL A 353 8.96 -4.38 12.05
N PHE A 354 8.61 -3.68 10.98
CA PHE A 354 9.08 -2.33 10.69
C PHE A 354 7.94 -1.33 10.59
N LEU A 355 8.04 -0.19 11.25
CA LEU A 355 7.17 0.96 11.03
C LEU A 355 7.69 1.76 9.83
N ILE A 356 6.85 1.93 8.80
CA ILE A 356 7.15 2.77 7.64
C ILE A 356 7.05 4.24 8.06
N THR A 357 8.15 4.98 7.97
CA THR A 357 8.23 6.40 8.34
C THR A 357 8.12 7.34 7.14
N ASN A 358 8.46 6.87 5.94
CA ASN A 358 8.34 7.67 4.73
C ASN A 358 6.88 7.83 4.31
N ARG A 359 6.36 9.06 4.42
CA ARG A 359 4.94 9.36 4.14
C ARG A 359 4.56 9.36 2.66
N ASP A 360 5.54 9.34 1.78
CA ASP A 360 5.35 9.24 0.34
C ASP A 360 5.45 7.79 -0.15
N PHE A 361 5.65 6.82 0.76
CA PHE A 361 5.78 5.39 0.44
C PHE A 361 4.63 4.82 -0.44
N PRO A 362 3.35 5.18 -0.25
CA PRO A 362 2.29 4.70 -1.14
C PRO A 362 2.49 5.09 -2.61
N LEU A 363 3.20 6.18 -2.90
CA LEU A 363 3.52 6.60 -4.27
C LEU A 363 4.46 5.60 -4.96
N TYR A 364 5.33 4.92 -4.19
CA TYR A 364 6.19 3.84 -4.71
C TYR A 364 5.36 2.65 -5.20
N GLY A 365 4.26 2.37 -4.52
CA GLY A 365 3.28 1.39 -4.96
C GLY A 365 2.62 1.72 -6.28
N CYS A 366 2.11 2.95 -6.38
CA CYS A 366 1.48 3.46 -7.59
C CYS A 366 2.42 3.34 -8.80
N ILE A 367 3.68 3.77 -8.66
CA ILE A 367 4.63 3.72 -9.78
C ILE A 367 5.05 2.29 -10.12
N TYR A 368 5.23 1.41 -9.14
CA TYR A 368 5.61 0.03 -9.41
C TYR A 368 4.49 -0.73 -10.13
N TYR A 369 3.25 -0.50 -9.72
CA TYR A 369 2.08 -1.03 -10.43
C TYR A 369 2.00 -0.47 -11.85
N GLY A 370 2.17 0.85 -12.03
CA GLY A 370 2.19 1.48 -13.34
C GLY A 370 3.27 0.90 -14.27
N GLN A 371 4.49 0.73 -13.76
CA GLN A 371 5.59 0.08 -14.50
C GLN A 371 5.22 -1.35 -14.91
N SER A 372 4.64 -2.13 -14.00
CA SER A 372 4.23 -3.51 -14.26
C SER A 372 3.16 -3.58 -15.35
N GLN A 373 2.22 -2.63 -15.36
CA GLN A 373 1.20 -2.51 -16.41
C GLN A 373 1.79 -2.17 -17.77
N THR A 374 2.75 -1.23 -17.83
CA THR A 374 3.45 -0.90 -19.08
C THR A 374 4.24 -2.10 -19.60
N LYS A 375 5.00 -2.79 -18.74
CA LYS A 375 5.73 -4.02 -19.11
C LYS A 375 4.80 -5.11 -19.65
N LYS A 376 3.65 -5.33 -19.01
CA LYS A 376 2.63 -6.29 -19.45
C LYS A 376 2.14 -5.95 -20.86
N LYS A 377 1.80 -4.68 -21.12
CA LYS A 377 1.33 -4.22 -22.44
C LYS A 377 2.37 -4.38 -23.55
N ASP A 378 3.63 -4.04 -23.27
CA ASP A 378 4.72 -4.17 -24.24
C ASP A 378 4.99 -5.64 -24.58
N SER A 379 4.85 -6.52 -23.58
CA SER A 379 4.95 -7.97 -23.76
C SER A 379 3.83 -8.51 -24.65
N SER A 380 2.57 -8.08 -24.42
CA SER A 380 1.43 -8.49 -25.24
C SER A 380 1.53 -8.04 -26.71
N LYS A 381 2.00 -6.80 -26.97
CA LYS A 381 2.23 -6.30 -28.33
C LYS A 381 3.30 -7.10 -29.08
N THR A 382 4.35 -7.52 -28.38
CA THR A 382 5.44 -8.30 -28.98
C THR A 382 4.95 -9.68 -29.43
N THR A 383 4.07 -10.32 -28.64
CA THR A 383 3.45 -11.60 -29.00
C THR A 383 2.51 -11.49 -30.19
N GLU A 384 1.65 -10.46 -30.25
CA GLU A 384 0.76 -10.23 -31.41
C GLU A 384 1.55 -9.99 -32.70
N THR A 385 2.69 -9.29 -32.64
CA THR A 385 3.54 -9.02 -33.82
C THR A 385 4.26 -10.28 -34.31
N GLN A 386 4.53 -11.25 -33.43
CA GLN A 386 5.12 -12.54 -33.80
C GLN A 386 4.08 -13.50 -34.42
N ASP A 387 2.84 -13.49 -33.93
CA ASP A 387 1.75 -14.26 -34.52
C ASP A 387 1.33 -13.73 -35.90
N ASP A 388 1.35 -12.41 -36.12
CA ASP A 388 1.11 -11.80 -37.43
C ASP A 388 2.23 -12.09 -38.45
N GLN A 389 3.48 -12.22 -37.99
CA GLN A 389 4.60 -12.64 -38.86
C GLN A 389 4.55 -14.15 -39.20
N GLN A 390 3.99 -15.00 -38.34
CA GLN A 390 3.79 -16.42 -38.68
C GLN A 390 2.57 -16.64 -39.59
N ASN A 391 1.51 -15.83 -39.46
CA ASN A 391 0.32 -15.91 -40.32
C ASN A 391 0.52 -15.33 -41.73
N THR A 392 1.54 -14.51 -41.95
CA THR A 392 1.88 -13.97 -43.29
C THR A 392 2.80 -14.87 -44.12
N THR A 393 3.34 -15.95 -43.53
CA THR A 393 4.16 -16.94 -44.25
C THR A 393 3.43 -18.22 -44.70
N ASN A 394 2.14 -18.37 -44.38
CA ASN A 394 1.37 -19.59 -44.70
C ASN A 394 0.28 -19.40 -45.78
N THR A 395 0.52 -18.55 -46.78
CA THR A 395 -0.39 -18.41 -47.95
C THR A 395 0.32 -18.62 -49.29
N VAL A 396 1.10 -19.70 -49.44
CA VAL A 396 1.36 -20.27 -50.78
C VAL A 396 1.46 -21.79 -50.70
N SER A 397 0.43 -22.47 -51.21
CA SER A 397 0.45 -23.67 -52.09
C SER A 397 -0.67 -24.65 -51.77
N SER A 398 -1.74 -24.58 -52.57
CA SER A 398 -2.58 -25.74 -52.87
C SER A 398 -1.77 -26.73 -53.72
N PRO A 399 -2.01 -28.05 -53.59
CA PRO A 399 -2.61 -28.74 -54.72
C PRO A 399 -3.71 -29.76 -54.37
N GLU A 400 -4.71 -29.74 -55.24
CA GLU A 400 -5.62 -30.77 -55.73
C GLU A 400 -5.72 -32.17 -55.08
N THR A 401 -6.96 -32.46 -54.67
CA THR A 401 -7.76 -33.69 -54.85
C THR A 401 -7.12 -35.08 -54.75
N GLY A 402 -7.61 -35.84 -53.77
CA GLY A 402 -7.64 -37.31 -53.78
C GLY A 402 -8.73 -37.83 -52.85
N GLN A 403 -9.80 -38.38 -53.42
CA GLN A 403 -10.85 -39.11 -52.69
C GLN A 403 -10.27 -40.39 -52.05
N SER A 404 -10.63 -40.69 -50.81
CA SER A 404 -10.98 -42.08 -50.42
C SER A 404 -11.75 -42.13 -49.10
N GLU A 405 -12.53 -43.20 -49.00
CA GLU A 405 -13.62 -43.54 -48.11
C GLU A 405 -13.26 -43.74 -46.62
N GLY A 406 -14.25 -43.45 -45.77
CA GLY A 406 -14.76 -44.37 -44.73
C GLY A 406 -13.85 -44.79 -43.57
N GLN A 407 -14.18 -44.34 -42.35
CA GLN A 407 -14.71 -45.24 -41.31
C GLN A 407 -14.99 -44.49 -40.00
N THR A 408 -16.18 -44.76 -39.49
CA THR A 408 -16.64 -44.57 -38.11
C THR A 408 -15.71 -45.20 -37.09
N ASN A 409 -15.44 -44.51 -35.98
CA ASN A 409 -15.45 -45.20 -34.68
C ASN A 409 -15.77 -44.28 -33.51
N GLN A 410 -16.78 -44.70 -32.75
CA GLN A 410 -17.10 -44.26 -31.40
C GLN A 410 -16.03 -44.78 -30.43
N GLY A 411 -15.80 -44.05 -29.33
CA GLY A 411 -14.90 -44.48 -28.28
C GLY A 411 -14.93 -43.55 -27.07
N SER A 412 -15.95 -43.73 -26.25
CA SER A 412 -16.10 -43.23 -24.88
C SER A 412 -14.99 -43.70 -23.93
N THR A 413 -14.44 -42.82 -23.09
CA THR A 413 -14.61 -42.84 -21.61
C THR A 413 -14.05 -41.57 -21.00
#